data_AF-A0A6B1GYN3-F1
#
_entry.id   AF-A0A6B1GYN3-F1
#
_cell.length_a   1.000
_cell.length_b   1.000
_cell.length_c   1.000
_cell.angle_alpha   90.00
_cell.angle_beta   90.00
_cell.angle_gamma   90.00
#
_symmetry.space_group_name_H-M   'P 1'
#
loop_
_entity.id
_entity.type
_entity.pdbx_description
1 polymer ?
#
loop_
_entity_poly.entity_id
_entity_poly.type
_entity_poly.pdbx_seq_one_letter_code
_entity_poly.pdbx_strand_id
1 'polypeptide(L)'
;MACPQPPEGGHQEAIPGHAGRTRGSRFRGSRRTTVITCARCGQQREALAGPPLPGATGEEIAERVCAGCWEEWAAMEIKVINELRLNFMDPAAQATLTSHMRDFLFPGEDSSVKPGERLDFDSIGEP
;
A
#
# COMPACT_ATOMS: atom_id res chain seq x y z
N MET A 1 7.23 -21.05 2.10
CA MET A 1 8.34 -20.10 1.84
C MET A 1 8.34 -19.05 2.94
N ALA A 2 9.47 -18.88 3.63
CA ALA A 2 9.60 -17.97 4.77
C ALA A 2 10.16 -16.62 4.29
N CYS A 3 9.54 -15.51 4.70
CA CYS A 3 10.09 -14.18 4.49
C CYS A 3 11.35 -14.01 5.36
N PRO A 4 12.49 -13.59 4.79
CA PRO A 4 13.69 -13.34 5.58
C PRO A 4 13.48 -12.13 6.51
N GLN A 5 13.87 -12.29 7.78
CA GLN A 5 13.85 -11.22 8.77
C GLN A 5 15.01 -10.25 8.55
N PRO A 6 14.84 -8.94 8.79
CA PRO A 6 15.95 -7.99 8.79
C PRO A 6 16.85 -8.19 10.03
N PRO A 7 18.18 -7.96 9.91
CA PRO A 7 19.09 -8.10 11.03
C PRO A 7 18.94 -6.98 12.05
N GLU A 8 18.88 -7.36 13.33
CA GLU A 8 18.85 -6.45 14.47
C GLU A 8 20.28 -6.06 14.90
N GLY A 9 20.56 -4.75 14.88
CA GLY A 9 21.51 -4.12 15.82
C GLY A 9 22.95 -3.88 15.37
N GLY A 10 23.43 -2.64 15.54
CA GLY A 10 24.85 -2.38 15.83
C GLY A 10 25.36 -0.93 15.68
N HIS A 11 25.31 -0.18 16.80
CA HIS A 11 26.31 0.80 17.31
C HIS A 11 26.53 2.15 16.59
N GLN A 12 25.88 3.19 17.12
CA GLN A 12 26.27 4.60 16.97
C GLN A 12 27.45 4.94 17.89
N GLU A 13 28.49 5.53 17.31
CA GLU A 13 29.59 6.15 18.05
C GLU A 13 29.14 7.50 18.65
N ALA A 14 29.50 7.73 19.92
CA ALA A 14 29.09 8.88 20.71
C ALA A 14 29.99 10.11 20.43
N ILE A 15 29.36 11.27 20.22
CA ILE A 15 30.03 12.59 20.19
C ILE A 15 29.65 13.33 21.49
N PRO A 16 30.60 13.88 22.28
CA PRO A 16 30.26 14.57 23.52
C PRO A 16 30.05 16.08 23.32
N GLY A 17 28.99 16.59 23.96
CA GLY A 17 29.04 17.86 24.67
C GLY A 17 28.23 19.01 24.09
N HIS A 18 27.05 19.28 24.67
CA HIS A 18 26.63 20.63 25.12
C HIS A 18 25.36 20.55 25.98
N ALA A 19 25.43 21.17 27.16
CA ALA A 19 24.37 21.23 28.17
C ALA A 19 23.30 22.26 27.80
N GLY A 20 22.02 21.95 28.08
CA GLY A 20 20.92 22.90 27.86
C GLY A 20 19.53 22.43 28.31
N ARG A 21 19.20 22.70 29.58
CA ARG A 21 17.91 23.12 30.17
C ARG A 21 16.59 22.39 29.80
N THR A 22 15.91 22.00 30.87
CA THR A 22 14.58 21.36 30.96
C THR A 22 13.43 22.10 30.27
N ARG A 23 12.56 21.36 29.59
CA ARG A 23 11.15 21.68 29.43
C ARG A 23 10.35 20.39 29.27
N GLY A 24 9.49 20.09 30.24
CA GLY A 24 8.61 18.92 30.21
C GLY A 24 7.70 18.96 28.98
N SER A 25 7.68 17.88 28.21
CA SER A 25 6.64 17.62 27.23
C SER A 25 5.77 16.48 27.75
N ARG A 26 4.57 16.84 28.18
CA ARG A 26 3.48 15.91 28.50
C ARG A 26 3.09 15.16 27.23
N PHE A 27 2.92 13.84 27.40
CA PHE A 27 2.14 12.91 26.58
C PHE A 27 2.36 12.93 25.07
N ARG A 28 2.93 11.85 24.54
CA ARG A 28 2.51 11.35 23.22
C ARG A 28 1.89 9.98 23.43
N GLY A 29 0.60 9.90 23.13
CA GLY A 29 -0.31 8.83 23.53
C GLY A 29 0.11 7.44 23.06
N SER A 30 -0.42 6.46 23.77
CA SER A 30 -0.40 5.04 23.42
C SER A 30 -0.73 4.83 21.95
N ARG A 31 0.21 4.25 21.18
CA ARG A 31 -0.06 3.70 19.85
C ARG A 31 -1.11 2.60 20.03
N ARG A 32 -2.34 2.85 19.58
CA ARG A 32 -3.34 1.78 19.48
C ARG A 32 -2.98 0.95 18.27
N THR A 33 -2.30 -0.15 18.52
CA THR A 33 -2.07 -1.17 17.52
C THR A 33 -3.39 -1.93 17.33
N THR A 34 -4.15 -1.57 16.30
CA THR A 34 -5.32 -2.36 15.90
C THR A 34 -4.80 -3.61 15.21
N VAL A 35 -5.25 -4.79 15.64
CA VAL A 35 -4.93 -6.06 15.00
C VAL A 35 -6.10 -6.46 14.12
N ILE A 36 -5.83 -6.84 12.88
CA ILE A 36 -6.82 -7.32 11.92
C ILE A 36 -6.40 -8.66 11.34
N THR A 37 -7.37 -9.43 10.85
CA THR A 37 -7.11 -10.65 10.07
C THR A 37 -6.83 -10.26 8.63
N CYS A 38 -5.59 -10.38 8.20
CA CYS A 38 -5.17 -10.00 6.85
C CYS A 38 -5.74 -10.98 5.79
N ALA A 39 -6.42 -10.46 4.77
CA ALA A 39 -6.96 -11.24 3.66
C ALA A 39 -5.86 -11.94 2.84
N ARG A 40 -4.68 -11.31 2.69
CA ARG A 40 -3.55 -11.86 1.93
C ARG A 40 -2.86 -13.03 2.64
N CYS A 41 -2.43 -12.81 3.88
CA CYS A 41 -1.62 -13.80 4.60
C CYS A 41 -2.44 -14.68 5.57
N GLY A 42 -3.72 -14.37 5.78
CA GLY A 42 -4.62 -15.11 6.68
C GLY A 42 -4.28 -14.96 8.17
N GLN A 43 -3.29 -14.15 8.53
CA GLN A 43 -2.82 -13.99 9.92
C GLN A 43 -3.33 -12.70 10.55
N GLN A 44 -3.46 -12.72 11.88
CA GLN A 44 -3.72 -11.53 12.67
C GLN A 44 -2.45 -10.69 12.82
N ARG A 45 -2.46 -9.47 12.27
CA ARG A 45 -1.32 -8.53 12.29
C ARG A 45 -1.78 -7.10 12.49
N GLU A 46 -0.82 -6.20 12.70
CA GLU A 46 -1.07 -4.77 12.83
C GLU A 46 -1.73 -4.22 11.56
N ALA A 47 -2.85 -3.52 11.75
CA ALA A 47 -3.57 -2.81 10.71
C ALA A 47 -2.75 -1.61 10.22
N LEU A 48 -3.13 -1.07 9.07
CA LEU A 48 -2.56 0.18 8.59
C LEU A 48 -2.95 1.34 9.52
N ALA A 49 -2.07 2.33 9.64
CA ALA A 49 -2.34 3.55 10.41
C ALA A 49 -3.46 4.41 9.81
N GLY A 50 -3.81 4.19 8.54
CA GLY A 50 -4.87 4.85 7.80
C GLY A 50 -4.96 4.35 6.35
N PRO A 51 -6.00 4.75 5.60
CA PRO A 51 -6.16 4.37 4.20
C PRO A 51 -5.00 4.89 3.34
N PRO A 52 -4.31 4.03 2.57
CA PRO A 52 -3.16 4.45 1.78
C PRO A 52 -3.54 5.12 0.47
N LEU A 53 -4.76 4.88 -0.01
CA LEU A 53 -5.31 5.45 -1.24
C LEU A 53 -6.58 6.24 -0.91
N PRO A 54 -6.91 7.28 -1.67
CA PRO A 54 -8.20 7.94 -1.55
C PRO A 54 -9.33 7.06 -2.10
N GLY A 55 -10.51 7.16 -1.47
CA GLY A 55 -11.73 6.46 -1.90
C GLY A 55 -11.91 5.07 -1.30
N ALA A 56 -12.98 4.40 -1.71
CA ALA A 56 -13.44 3.14 -1.12
C ALA A 56 -12.41 2.00 -1.17
N THR A 57 -11.58 1.95 -2.22
CA THR A 57 -10.51 0.96 -2.32
C THR A 57 -9.46 1.12 -1.22
N GLY A 58 -9.12 2.35 -0.84
CA GLY A 58 -8.18 2.59 0.25
C GLY A 58 -8.73 2.23 1.62
N GLU A 59 -10.03 2.45 1.83
CA GLU A 59 -10.74 2.01 3.05
C GLU A 59 -10.75 0.49 3.17
N GLU A 60 -11.14 -0.21 2.09
CA GLU A 60 -11.14 -1.68 2.02
C GLU A 60 -9.76 -2.28 2.34
N ILE A 61 -8.69 -1.69 1.80
CA ILE A 61 -7.31 -2.12 2.06
C ILE A 61 -6.97 -1.91 3.54
N ALA A 62 -7.29 -0.76 4.13
CA ALA A 62 -6.99 -0.50 5.53
C ALA A 62 -7.71 -1.45 6.50
N GLU A 63 -8.92 -1.92 6.13
CA GLU A 63 -9.73 -2.83 6.95
C GLU A 63 -9.32 -4.31 6.80
N ARG A 64 -8.89 -4.73 5.60
CA ARG A 64 -8.63 -6.14 5.27
C ARG A 64 -7.16 -6.51 5.12
N VAL A 65 -6.25 -5.55 4.96
CA VAL A 65 -4.82 -5.79 4.69
C VAL A 65 -3.97 -5.26 5.83
N CYS A 66 -2.99 -6.06 6.28
CA CYS A 66 -2.09 -5.63 7.35
C CYS A 66 -0.93 -4.77 6.82
N ALA A 67 -0.30 -4.00 7.71
CA ALA A 67 0.77 -3.06 7.37
C ALA A 67 1.93 -3.75 6.63
N GLY A 68 2.37 -4.93 7.08
CA GLY A 68 3.48 -5.65 6.44
C GLY A 68 3.17 -6.10 5.01
N CYS A 69 1.95 -6.56 4.73
CA CYS A 69 1.57 -6.96 3.37
C CYS A 69 1.42 -5.74 2.44
N TRP A 70 1.03 -4.59 2.99
CA TRP A 70 1.01 -3.33 2.24
C TRP A 70 2.42 -2.86 1.88
N GLU A 71 3.38 -2.97 2.79
CA GLU A 71 4.79 -2.63 2.49
C GLU A 71 5.38 -3.53 1.39
N GLU A 72 5.05 -4.83 1.41
CA GLU A 72 5.42 -5.76 0.33
C GLU A 72 4.80 -5.33 -1.01
N TRP A 73 3.54 -4.89 -1.00
CA TRP A 73 2.88 -4.36 -2.19
C TRP A 73 3.59 -3.09 -2.70
N ALA A 74 3.91 -2.12 -1.85
CA ALA A 74 4.60 -0.89 -2.26
C ALA A 74 5.95 -1.18 -2.95
N ALA A 75 6.69 -2.19 -2.49
CA ALA A 75 7.91 -2.63 -3.15
C ALA A 75 7.64 -3.33 -4.51
N MET A 76 6.52 -4.04 -4.64
CA MET A 76 6.08 -4.64 -5.89
C MET A 76 5.58 -3.60 -6.89
N GLU A 77 4.82 -2.61 -6.42
CA GLU A 77 4.27 -1.50 -7.20
C GLU A 77 5.37 -0.82 -8.03
N ILE A 78 6.50 -0.48 -7.39
CA ILE A 78 7.67 0.12 -8.05
C ILE A 78 8.17 -0.77 -9.20
N LYS A 79 8.21 -2.10 -9.01
CA LYS A 79 8.63 -3.03 -10.07
C LYS A 79 7.62 -3.05 -11.20
N VAL A 80 6.32 -3.14 -10.89
CA VAL A 80 5.24 -3.15 -11.89
C VAL A 80 5.29 -1.89 -12.75
N ILE A 81 5.43 -0.71 -12.12
CA ILE A 81 5.54 0.58 -12.82
C ILE A 81 6.73 0.59 -13.77
N ASN A 82 7.90 0.13 -13.31
CA ASN A 82 9.12 0.15 -14.09
C ASN A 82 9.10 -0.86 -15.25
N GLU A 83 8.64 -2.08 -15.01
CA GLU A 83 8.63 -3.16 -16.01
C GLU A 83 7.55 -2.93 -17.08
N LEU A 84 6.37 -2.45 -16.68
CA LEU A 84 5.28 -2.14 -17.62
C LEU A 84 5.37 -0.71 -18.20
N ARG A 85 6.33 0.09 -17.74
CA ARG A 85 6.51 1.50 -18.13
C ARG A 85 5.20 2.30 -18.03
N LEU A 86 4.49 2.12 -16.92
CA LEU A 86 3.17 2.73 -16.73
C LEU A 86 3.26 4.26 -16.71
N ASN A 87 2.32 4.90 -17.40
CA ASN A 87 2.14 6.35 -17.34
C ASN A 87 1.01 6.68 -16.37
N PHE A 88 1.33 7.29 -15.22
CA PHE A 88 0.34 7.65 -14.20
C PHE A 88 -0.71 8.68 -14.64
N MET A 89 -0.48 9.37 -15.77
CA MET A 89 -1.45 10.30 -16.35
C MET A 89 -2.51 9.57 -17.18
N ASP A 90 -2.27 8.31 -17.55
CA ASP A 90 -3.20 7.49 -18.31
C ASP A 90 -4.12 6.69 -17.36
N PRO A 91 -5.45 6.86 -17.44
CA PRO A 91 -6.39 6.13 -16.60
C PRO A 91 -6.36 4.61 -16.82
N ALA A 92 -5.99 4.13 -18.02
CA ALA A 92 -5.83 2.71 -18.28
C ALA A 92 -4.63 2.14 -17.53
N ALA A 93 -3.52 2.88 -17.45
CA ALA A 93 -2.35 2.47 -16.67
C ALA A 93 -2.65 2.43 -15.16
N GLN A 94 -3.44 3.39 -14.65
CA GLN A 94 -3.93 3.36 -13.27
C GLN A 94 -4.81 2.14 -13.00
N ALA A 95 -5.68 1.78 -13.95
CA ALA A 95 -6.51 0.58 -13.86
C ALA A 95 -5.65 -0.70 -13.86
N THR A 96 -4.62 -0.79 -14.70
CA THR A 96 -3.67 -1.90 -14.71
C THR A 96 -2.94 -2.03 -13.37
N LEU A 97 -2.43 -0.91 -12.82
CA LEU A 97 -1.76 -0.92 -11.51
C LEU A 97 -2.70 -1.38 -10.39
N THR A 98 -3.95 -0.92 -10.43
CA THR A 98 -5.00 -1.30 -9.47
C THR A 98 -5.35 -2.79 -9.59
N SER A 99 -5.38 -3.35 -10.80
CA SER A 99 -5.56 -4.79 -11.00
C SER A 99 -4.44 -5.58 -10.34
N HIS A 100 -3.18 -5.25 -10.64
CA HIS A 100 -2.02 -5.90 -10.03
C HIS A 100 -2.02 -5.79 -8.49
N MET A 101 -2.46 -4.64 -7.95
CA MET A 101 -2.64 -4.45 -6.51
C MET A 101 -3.66 -5.43 -5.95
N ARG A 102 -4.83 -5.52 -6.56
CA ARG A 102 -5.90 -6.42 -6.10
C ARG A 102 -5.50 -7.88 -6.19
N ASP A 103 -4.89 -8.28 -7.31
CA ASP A 103 -4.40 -9.64 -7.50
C ASP A 103 -3.34 -10.01 -6.44
N PHE A 104 -2.52 -9.05 -6.00
CA PHE A 104 -1.52 -9.27 -4.97
C PHE A 104 -2.09 -9.30 -3.55
N LEU A 105 -3.05 -8.42 -3.24
CA LEU A 105 -3.61 -8.25 -1.88
C LEU A 105 -4.78 -9.19 -1.58
N PHE A 106 -5.55 -9.59 -2.60
CA PHE A 106 -6.77 -10.39 -2.48
C PHE A 106 -6.71 -11.61 -3.43
N PRO A 107 -5.81 -12.57 -3.18
CA PRO A 107 -5.69 -13.75 -4.02
C PRO A 107 -7.00 -14.57 -3.98
N GLY A 108 -7.66 -14.69 -5.14
CA GLY A 108 -8.90 -15.47 -5.29
C GLY A 108 -10.20 -14.65 -5.22
N GLU A 109 -10.12 -13.33 -5.01
CA GLU A 109 -11.22 -12.40 -5.25
C GLU A 109 -10.98 -11.83 -6.65
N ASP A 110 -11.77 -12.25 -7.65
CA ASP A 110 -11.53 -11.84 -9.03
C ASP A 110 -11.62 -10.32 -9.16
N SER A 111 -10.52 -9.73 -9.62
CA SER A 111 -10.43 -8.34 -10.04
C SER A 111 -11.33 -8.14 -11.28
N SER A 112 -12.66 -8.16 -11.12
CA SER A 112 -13.64 -7.85 -12.15
C SER A 112 -13.67 -6.34 -12.46
N VAL A 113 -12.50 -5.76 -12.76
CA VAL A 113 -12.42 -4.50 -13.49
C VAL A 113 -12.49 -4.87 -14.96
N LYS A 114 -13.67 -4.73 -15.56
CA LYS A 114 -13.85 -4.90 -17.00
C LYS A 114 -12.95 -3.89 -17.73
N PRO A 115 -11.89 -4.32 -18.45
CA PRO A 115 -11.08 -3.41 -19.22
C PRO A 115 -11.85 -3.07 -20.51
N GLY A 116 -12.14 -1.79 -20.72
CA GLY A 116 -12.44 -1.29 -22.06
C GLY A 116 -13.90 -1.42 -22.52
N GLU A 117 -14.81 -0.68 -21.89
CA GLU A 117 -15.97 -0.18 -22.63
C GLU A 117 -15.47 0.92 -23.58
N ARG A 118 -15.00 0.49 -24.76
CA ARG A 118 -14.75 1.36 -25.90
C ARG A 118 -16.10 1.94 -26.29
N LEU A 119 -16.34 3.22 -25.98
CA LEU A 119 -17.43 3.98 -26.58
C LEU A 119 -17.26 3.89 -28.10
N ASP A 120 -18.16 3.16 -28.72
CA ASP A 120 -18.38 3.09 -30.15
C ASP A 120 -18.58 4.51 -30.70
N PHE A 121 -17.52 5.02 -31.33
CA PHE A 121 -17.51 6.31 -32.05
C PHE A 121 -18.30 6.25 -33.38
N ASP A 122 -19.08 5.18 -33.62
CA ASP A 122 -19.96 5.00 -34.79
C ASP A 122 -21.26 5.82 -34.66
N SER A 123 -21.15 7.04 -34.16
CA SER A 123 -22.25 8.01 -34.03
C SER A 123 -21.84 9.42 -34.43
N ILE A 124 -20.66 9.62 -35.04
CA ILE A 124 -20.38 10.84 -35.78
C ILE A 124 -20.65 10.56 -37.25
N GLY A 125 -21.78 11.09 -37.71
CA GLY A 125 -22.44 10.77 -38.97
C GLY A 125 -21.55 10.75 -40.20
N GLU A 126 -21.87 9.79 -41.07
CA GLU A 126 -21.57 9.87 -42.49
C GLU A 126 -22.75 10.53 -43.25
N PRO A 127 -22.47 11.20 -44.38
CA PRO A 127 -23.40 12.09 -45.10
C PRO A 127 -24.56 11.38 -45.82
#